data_AF-A0A9W8F2R6-F1
#
_entry.id   AF-A0A9W8F2R6-F1
#
_cell.length_a   1.000
_cell.length_b   1.000
_cell.length_c   1.000
_cell.angle_alpha   90.00
_cell.angle_beta   90.00
_cell.angle_gamma   90.00
#
_symmetry.space_group_name_H-M   'P 1'
#
loop_
_entity.id
_entity.type
_entity.pdbx_description
1 polymer ?
#
loop_
_entity_poly.entity_id
_entity_poly.type
_entity_poly.pdbx_seq_one_letter_code
_entity_poly.pdbx_strand_id
1 'polypeptide(L)'
;MASKTLQKLVINYAHLNSVTRLFRTEQGEGVIYPNMQFLTLTDRCILVPSELPCTARVAPFPNLVSLRVDMLYPFGDDVMFRGNSATLQFMEVTPDPVLLTTLHNYKVFDEGKYKALRHLCFNQVVNESIDTTAPAPMMAKFLGKLAEPVQTMSLNISIEAKDLVAMVAANKQGFHNLQILKARSAQMSLFDMLCLLKGLPSLATIDCSVADMGSELDHIAPEKLPDYVVSNYNNIGKHFQTWRADFSRGSNYSRMTVYSMLLAMVCLKFTKVESPHMGVSSFCEDISKALRSGAFHKYALHLNKLLELAK
;
A
#
# COMPACT_ATOMS: atom_id res chain seq x y z
N MET A 1 -2.20 -38.57 2.03
CA MET A 1 -3.47 -38.35 1.28
C MET A 1 -3.98 -36.92 1.40
N ALA A 2 -4.03 -36.34 2.61
CA ALA A 2 -4.54 -34.97 2.81
C ALA A 2 -3.85 -33.89 1.95
N SER A 3 -2.53 -33.97 1.74
CA SER A 3 -1.80 -32.98 0.93
C SER A 3 -2.30 -32.89 -0.52
N LYS A 4 -2.81 -33.99 -1.09
CA LYS A 4 -3.30 -34.02 -2.47
C LYS A 4 -4.68 -33.38 -2.64
N THR A 5 -5.46 -33.20 -1.57
CA THR A 5 -6.83 -32.66 -1.66
C THR A 5 -6.97 -31.30 -0.98
N LEU A 6 -5.99 -30.89 -0.16
CA LEU A 6 -6.02 -29.66 0.59
C LEU A 6 -5.92 -28.43 -0.33
N GLN A 7 -6.95 -27.59 -0.30
CA GLN A 7 -7.03 -26.34 -1.09
C GLN A 7 -6.77 -25.08 -0.26
N LYS A 8 -7.09 -25.13 1.03
CA LYS A 8 -6.95 -24.00 1.95
C LYS A 8 -6.41 -24.49 3.27
N LEU A 9 -5.40 -23.79 3.78
CA LEU A 9 -4.81 -24.04 5.08
C LEU A 9 -4.64 -22.73 5.83
N VAL A 10 -5.17 -22.70 7.06
CA VAL A 10 -5.01 -21.58 7.99
C VAL A 10 -4.41 -22.16 9.26
N ILE A 11 -3.23 -21.68 9.63
CA ILE A 11 -2.58 -22.03 10.89
C ILE A 11 -2.48 -20.78 11.74
N ASN A 12 -3.21 -20.79 12.84
CA ASN A 12 -3.13 -19.76 13.86
C ASN A 12 -2.13 -20.18 14.93
N TYR A 13 -1.38 -19.21 15.47
CA TYR A 13 -0.34 -19.47 16.48
C TYR A 13 0.68 -20.51 15.99
N ALA A 14 1.18 -20.29 14.78
CA ALA A 14 1.99 -21.27 14.08
C ALA A 14 3.38 -21.41 14.73
N HIS A 15 3.51 -22.37 15.65
CA HIS A 15 4.81 -22.71 16.22
C HIS A 15 5.78 -23.12 15.10
N LEU A 16 7.04 -22.68 15.19
CA LEU A 16 8.06 -22.86 14.15
C LEU A 16 8.16 -24.32 13.67
N ASN A 17 8.21 -25.28 14.61
CA ASN A 17 8.24 -26.71 14.31
C ASN A 17 7.04 -27.19 13.45
N SER A 18 5.85 -26.65 13.69
CA SER A 18 4.66 -26.98 12.92
C SER A 18 4.73 -26.40 11.52
N VAL A 19 5.28 -25.18 11.38
CA VAL A 19 5.53 -24.57 10.07
C VAL A 19 6.54 -25.39 9.28
N THR A 20 7.65 -25.85 9.88
CA THR A 20 8.66 -26.69 9.20
C THR A 20 8.07 -27.98 8.65
N ARG A 21 7.16 -28.62 9.39
CA ARG A 21 6.47 -29.86 8.97
C ARG A 21 5.54 -29.66 7.78
N LEU A 22 5.17 -28.42 7.44
CA LEU A 22 4.48 -28.16 6.18
C LEU A 22 5.38 -28.43 4.99
N PHE A 23 6.68 -28.19 5.11
CA PHE A 23 7.61 -28.25 3.98
C PHE A 23 8.35 -29.58 3.91
N ARG A 24 8.47 -30.30 5.04
CA ARG A 24 9.23 -31.55 5.12
C ARG A 24 8.53 -32.62 5.94
N THR A 25 8.70 -33.86 5.50
CA THR A 25 8.38 -35.04 6.31
C THR A 25 9.39 -35.21 7.46
N GLU A 26 9.12 -36.13 8.38
CA GLU A 26 10.06 -36.48 9.44
C GLU A 26 11.37 -37.07 8.88
N GLN A 27 11.33 -37.63 7.67
CA GLN A 27 12.49 -38.13 6.92
C GLN A 27 13.22 -37.01 6.15
N GLY A 28 12.75 -35.77 6.21
CA GLY A 28 13.33 -34.63 5.51
C GLY A 28 12.93 -34.48 4.04
N GLU A 29 12.00 -35.32 3.55
CA GLU A 29 11.51 -35.23 2.18
C GLU A 29 10.60 -34.02 1.98
N GLY A 30 10.71 -33.36 0.82
CA GLY A 30 9.88 -32.20 0.50
C GLY A 30 8.40 -32.58 0.33
N VAL A 31 7.50 -31.85 1.00
CA VAL A 31 6.05 -32.05 0.87
C VAL A 31 5.48 -31.12 -0.19
N ILE A 32 4.63 -31.65 -1.08
CA ILE A 32 3.94 -30.89 -2.12
C ILE A 32 2.42 -30.95 -1.89
N TYR A 33 1.78 -29.80 -1.96
CA TYR A 33 0.33 -29.61 -1.90
C TYR A 33 -0.15 -29.10 -3.27
N PRO A 34 -0.35 -30.00 -4.24
CA PRO A 34 -0.61 -29.61 -5.63
C PRO A 34 -1.90 -28.81 -5.80
N ASN A 35 -2.87 -28.95 -4.90
CA ASN A 35 -4.17 -28.27 -5.00
C ASN A 35 -4.32 -27.08 -4.04
N MET A 36 -3.29 -26.74 -3.27
CA MET A 36 -3.34 -25.62 -2.32
C MET A 36 -3.40 -24.28 -3.06
N GLN A 37 -4.44 -23.51 -2.78
CA GLN A 37 -4.67 -22.18 -3.33
C GLN A 37 -4.55 -21.08 -2.28
N PHE A 38 -4.85 -21.38 -1.01
CA PHE A 38 -4.87 -20.39 0.07
C PHE A 38 -4.03 -20.86 1.25
N LEU A 39 -2.99 -20.11 1.59
CA LEU A 39 -2.16 -20.35 2.76
C LEU A 39 -2.18 -19.12 3.66
N THR A 40 -2.52 -19.33 4.93
CA THR A 40 -2.43 -18.30 5.98
C THR A 40 -1.66 -18.85 7.17
N LEU A 41 -0.58 -18.17 7.53
CA LEU A 41 0.20 -18.42 8.73
C LEU A 41 0.17 -17.16 9.58
N THR A 42 -0.23 -17.29 10.83
CA THR A 42 -0.21 -16.18 11.80
C THR A 42 0.51 -16.64 13.05
N ASP A 43 1.37 -15.80 13.61
CA ASP A 43 1.98 -16.05 14.92
C ASP A 43 2.02 -14.74 15.74
N ARG A 44 1.96 -14.88 17.06
CA ARG A 44 2.12 -13.76 18.01
C ARG A 44 3.53 -13.68 18.60
N CYS A 45 4.34 -14.73 18.41
CA CYS A 45 5.70 -14.76 18.91
C CYS A 45 6.66 -14.06 17.94
N ILE A 46 7.57 -13.25 18.49
CA ILE A 46 8.74 -12.76 17.75
C ILE A 46 9.67 -13.95 17.59
N LEU A 47 9.55 -14.65 16.47
CA LEU A 47 10.52 -15.67 16.11
C LEU A 47 11.81 -14.97 15.68
N VAL A 48 12.95 -15.47 16.16
CA VAL A 48 14.25 -15.02 15.65
C VAL A 48 14.30 -15.36 14.16
N PRO A 49 14.56 -14.38 13.27
CA PRO A 49 14.68 -14.62 11.84
C PRO A 49 15.72 -15.70 11.53
N SER A 50 15.50 -16.45 10.45
CA SER A 50 16.55 -17.25 9.79
C SER A 50 17.03 -18.54 10.47
N GLU A 51 16.26 -19.17 11.36
CA GLU A 51 16.69 -20.44 11.98
C GLU A 51 16.38 -21.70 11.16
N LEU A 52 15.49 -21.62 10.14
CA LEU A 52 15.12 -22.80 9.36
C LEU A 52 15.85 -22.87 8.00
N PRO A 53 16.80 -23.81 7.80
CA PRO A 53 17.41 -24.05 6.51
C PRO A 53 16.40 -24.76 5.58
N CYS A 54 15.89 -24.10 4.53
CA CYS A 54 14.90 -24.75 3.64
C CYS A 54 15.44 -25.27 2.29
N THR A 55 16.53 -26.03 2.36
CA THR A 55 17.17 -26.86 1.30
C THR A 55 16.31 -27.91 0.54
N ALA A 56 14.97 -27.80 0.49
CA ALA A 56 14.15 -28.66 -0.36
C ALA A 56 13.93 -28.00 -1.73
N ARG A 57 14.51 -28.55 -2.81
CA ARG A 57 14.37 -28.03 -4.20
C ARG A 57 12.95 -28.11 -4.79
N VAL A 58 11.97 -28.56 -4.00
CA VAL A 58 10.58 -28.70 -4.43
C VAL A 58 9.83 -27.37 -4.39
N ALA A 59 8.74 -27.30 -5.14
CA ALA A 59 7.73 -26.25 -5.05
C ALA A 59 6.57 -26.77 -4.19
N PRO A 60 6.44 -26.39 -2.91
CA PRO A 60 5.44 -26.96 -2.02
C PRO A 60 4.02 -26.58 -2.42
N PHE A 61 3.83 -25.38 -2.98
CA PHE A 61 2.52 -24.82 -3.28
C PHE A 61 2.47 -24.28 -4.73
N PRO A 62 2.56 -25.15 -5.76
CA PRO A 62 2.66 -24.69 -7.16
C PRO A 62 1.43 -23.91 -7.65
N ASN A 63 0.25 -24.17 -7.08
CA ASN A 63 -1.01 -23.53 -7.46
C ASN A 63 -1.50 -22.47 -6.46
N LEU A 64 -0.58 -21.91 -5.66
CA LEU A 64 -0.93 -20.94 -4.63
C LEU A 64 -1.43 -19.63 -5.25
N VAL A 65 -2.63 -19.21 -4.87
CA VAL A 65 -3.28 -17.97 -5.33
C VAL A 65 -3.15 -16.86 -4.29
N SER A 66 -3.22 -17.20 -3.01
CA SER A 66 -3.17 -16.26 -1.90
C SER A 66 -2.23 -16.74 -0.81
N LEU A 67 -1.24 -15.90 -0.49
CA LEU A 67 -0.31 -16.09 0.60
C LEU A 67 -0.48 -14.99 1.65
N ARG A 68 -0.75 -15.37 2.90
CA ARG A 68 -0.74 -14.48 4.06
C ARG A 68 0.23 -15.03 5.11
N VAL A 69 1.23 -14.24 5.45
CA VAL A 69 2.23 -14.55 6.48
C VAL A 69 2.25 -13.37 7.45
N ASP A 70 1.41 -13.48 8.47
CA ASP A 70 1.29 -12.50 9.56
C ASP A 70 2.21 -12.91 10.72
N MET A 71 3.51 -12.94 10.37
CA MET A 71 4.64 -13.26 11.23
C MET A 71 5.92 -12.86 10.48
N LEU A 72 7.07 -12.85 11.17
CA LEU A 72 8.37 -12.74 10.48
C LEU A 72 8.58 -13.97 9.60
N TYR A 73 9.17 -13.77 8.43
CA TYR A 73 9.37 -14.85 7.49
C TYR A 73 10.34 -15.89 8.06
N PRO A 74 9.90 -17.14 8.29
CA PRO A 74 10.67 -18.06 9.12
C PRO A 74 11.77 -18.82 8.38
N PHE A 75 11.97 -18.57 7.07
CA PHE A 75 12.94 -19.30 6.25
C PHE A 75 14.09 -18.43 5.78
N GLY A 76 15.27 -19.04 5.61
CA GLY A 76 16.44 -18.38 5.01
C GLY A 76 16.44 -18.36 3.47
N ASP A 77 15.36 -18.77 2.81
CA ASP A 77 15.28 -18.89 1.35
C ASP A 77 13.89 -18.57 0.76
N ASP A 78 13.66 -18.82 -0.54
CA ASP A 78 12.41 -18.52 -1.23
C ASP A 78 11.35 -19.64 -1.22
N VAL A 79 11.41 -20.63 -0.32
CA VAL A 79 10.60 -21.86 -0.41
C VAL A 79 9.09 -21.62 -0.60
N MET A 80 8.51 -20.59 0.05
CA MET A 80 7.08 -20.26 -0.08
C MET A 80 6.67 -19.73 -1.46
N PHE A 81 7.65 -19.28 -2.24
CA PHE A 81 7.51 -18.61 -3.53
C PHE A 81 7.90 -19.50 -4.71
N ARG A 82 8.31 -20.75 -4.44
CA ARG A 82 8.72 -21.69 -5.50
C ARG A 82 7.50 -22.22 -6.24
N GLY A 83 7.51 -22.06 -7.56
CA GLY A 83 6.53 -22.67 -8.49
C GLY A 83 5.17 -21.98 -8.59
N ASN A 84 4.90 -20.92 -7.83
CA ASN A 84 3.61 -20.20 -7.84
C ASN A 84 3.64 -18.83 -8.52
N SER A 85 4.69 -18.51 -9.27
CA SER A 85 4.82 -17.20 -9.92
C SER A 85 3.74 -16.90 -10.96
N ALA A 86 3.15 -17.94 -11.57
CA ALA A 86 2.06 -17.82 -12.52
C ALA A 86 0.67 -17.72 -11.86
N THR A 87 0.54 -18.07 -10.58
CA THR A 87 -0.75 -18.27 -9.90
C THR A 87 -0.97 -17.30 -8.74
N LEU A 88 0.09 -16.82 -8.08
CA LEU A 88 -0.01 -15.95 -6.92
C LEU A 88 -0.58 -14.57 -7.30
N GLN A 89 -1.77 -14.26 -6.77
CA GLN A 89 -2.51 -13.01 -7.01
C GLN A 89 -2.51 -12.08 -5.80
N PHE A 90 -2.45 -12.63 -4.60
CA PHE A 90 -2.49 -11.90 -3.34
C PHE A 90 -1.30 -12.29 -2.47
N MET A 91 -0.56 -11.29 -1.99
CA MET A 91 0.54 -11.47 -1.04
C MET A 91 0.39 -10.49 0.13
N GLU A 92 0.40 -11.05 1.34
CA GLU A 92 0.43 -10.30 2.60
C GLU A 92 1.58 -10.83 3.45
N VAL A 93 2.56 -9.98 3.75
CA VAL A 93 3.78 -10.36 4.47
C VAL A 93 4.25 -9.22 5.37
N THR A 94 5.04 -9.53 6.39
CA THR A 94 5.78 -8.52 7.16
C THR A 94 7.08 -8.17 6.43
N PRO A 95 7.30 -6.90 6.01
CA PRO A 95 8.52 -6.53 5.30
C PRO A 95 9.66 -6.29 6.29
N ASP A 96 10.45 -7.33 6.57
CA ASP A 96 11.67 -7.22 7.38
C ASP A 96 12.95 -7.28 6.51
N PRO A 97 14.10 -6.75 6.97
CA PRO A 97 15.34 -6.76 6.20
C PRO A 97 15.80 -8.15 5.73
N VAL A 98 15.57 -9.19 6.52
CA VAL A 98 15.95 -10.57 6.20
C VAL A 98 15.06 -11.08 5.07
N LEU A 99 13.74 -10.91 5.17
CA LEU A 99 12.82 -11.26 4.08
C LEU A 99 13.23 -10.56 2.78
N LEU A 100 13.36 -9.23 2.79
CA LEU A 100 13.64 -8.47 1.57
C LEU A 100 14.99 -8.87 0.96
N THR A 101 16.01 -9.13 1.78
CA THR A 101 17.32 -9.61 1.32
C THR A 101 17.23 -11.01 0.74
N THR A 102 16.50 -11.91 1.38
CA THR A 102 16.24 -13.27 0.88
C THR A 102 15.54 -13.22 -0.47
N LEU A 103 14.42 -12.50 -0.59
CA LEU A 103 13.68 -12.41 -1.86
C LEU A 103 14.51 -11.75 -2.96
N HIS A 104 15.40 -10.81 -2.61
CA HIS A 104 16.36 -10.23 -3.53
C HIS A 104 17.40 -11.25 -4.02
N ASN A 105 18.06 -11.96 -3.10
CA ASN A 105 19.11 -12.94 -3.41
C ASN A 105 18.59 -14.08 -4.28
N TYR A 106 17.36 -14.53 -4.01
CA TYR A 106 16.69 -15.59 -4.77
C TYR A 106 15.94 -15.10 -6.01
N LYS A 107 16.02 -13.79 -6.34
CA LYS A 107 15.39 -13.22 -7.54
C LYS A 107 13.92 -13.60 -7.65
N VAL A 108 13.21 -13.58 -6.52
CA VAL A 108 11.81 -14.02 -6.46
C VAL A 108 10.96 -13.13 -7.33
N PHE A 109 11.15 -11.82 -7.22
CA PHE A 109 10.42 -10.82 -8.00
C PHE A 109 11.29 -10.16 -9.05
N ASP A 110 12.17 -10.91 -9.73
CA ASP A 110 12.76 -10.37 -10.95
C ASP A 110 11.66 -10.08 -11.99
N GLU A 111 11.96 -9.11 -12.86
CA GLU A 111 11.01 -8.51 -13.79
C GLU A 111 10.23 -9.58 -14.57
N GLY A 112 8.90 -9.41 -14.63
CA GLY A 112 8.01 -10.31 -15.37
C GLY A 112 7.79 -11.71 -14.76
N LYS A 113 8.33 -12.04 -13.57
CA LYS A 113 8.14 -13.37 -12.97
C LYS A 113 6.73 -13.56 -12.38
N TYR A 114 6.24 -12.57 -11.63
CA TYR A 114 4.96 -12.64 -10.91
C TYR A 114 3.82 -11.89 -11.61
N LYS A 115 3.52 -12.27 -12.86
CA LYS A 115 2.54 -11.54 -13.71
C LYS A 115 1.10 -11.58 -13.17
N ALA A 116 0.79 -12.53 -12.29
CA ALA A 116 -0.54 -12.67 -11.69
C ALA A 116 -0.74 -11.81 -10.43
N LEU A 117 0.32 -11.27 -9.81
CA LEU A 117 0.22 -10.56 -8.53
C LEU A 117 -0.54 -9.24 -8.69
N ARG A 118 -1.72 -9.12 -8.09
CA ARG A 118 -2.58 -7.92 -8.16
C ARG A 118 -2.61 -7.15 -6.85
N HIS A 119 -2.49 -7.86 -5.73
CA HIS A 119 -2.65 -7.30 -4.40
C HIS A 119 -1.40 -7.55 -3.57
N LEU A 120 -0.83 -6.46 -3.05
CA LEU A 120 0.31 -6.47 -2.16
C LEU A 120 -0.07 -5.80 -0.84
N CYS A 121 0.16 -6.49 0.26
CA CYS A 121 -0.08 -6.00 1.60
C CYS A 121 1.17 -6.19 2.45
N PHE A 122 1.63 -5.11 3.08
CA PHE A 122 2.67 -5.14 4.09
C PHE A 122 2.05 -4.86 5.44
N ASN A 123 2.26 -5.76 6.39
CA ASN A 123 1.81 -5.59 7.76
C ASN A 123 2.99 -5.40 8.69
N GLN A 124 2.78 -4.60 9.72
CA GLN A 124 3.67 -4.57 10.88
C GLN A 124 3.21 -5.63 11.87
N VAL A 125 4.16 -6.39 12.41
CA VAL A 125 3.88 -7.30 13.53
C VAL A 125 3.54 -6.44 14.73
N VAL A 126 2.36 -6.67 15.33
CA VAL A 126 1.75 -5.84 16.38
C VAL A 126 2.50 -5.86 17.73
N ASN A 127 3.72 -6.41 17.80
CA ASN A 127 4.53 -6.31 19.01
C ASN A 127 5.25 -4.96 19.06
N GLU A 128 4.65 -4.04 19.82
CA GLU A 128 4.97 -2.61 19.96
C GLU A 128 6.41 -2.28 20.39
N SER A 129 7.26 -3.27 20.70
CA SER A 129 8.59 -3.04 21.26
C SER A 129 9.76 -3.11 20.28
N ILE A 130 9.59 -3.65 19.07
CA ILE A 130 10.70 -3.78 18.10
C ILE A 130 10.21 -3.36 16.72
N ASP A 131 10.79 -2.27 16.19
CA ASP A 131 10.62 -1.92 14.79
C ASP A 131 11.43 -2.89 13.93
N THR A 132 10.76 -3.91 13.41
CA THR A 132 11.33 -4.89 12.49
C THR A 132 11.17 -4.47 11.03
N THR A 133 10.63 -3.27 10.77
CA THR A 133 10.31 -2.82 9.41
C THR A 133 11.60 -2.54 8.66
N ALA A 134 11.67 -3.02 7.41
CA ALA A 134 12.81 -2.73 6.57
C ALA A 134 12.94 -1.22 6.28
N PRO A 135 14.16 -0.67 6.20
CA PRO A 135 14.36 0.72 5.84
C PRO A 135 13.74 1.07 4.48
N ALA A 136 13.20 2.28 4.36
CA ALA A 136 12.51 2.75 3.15
C ALA A 136 13.30 2.57 1.84
N PRO A 137 14.63 2.81 1.76
CA PRO A 137 15.38 2.57 0.52
C PRO A 137 15.38 1.10 0.08
N MET A 138 15.39 0.17 1.04
CA MET A 138 15.32 -1.27 0.75
C MET A 138 13.93 -1.64 0.23
N MET A 139 12.88 -1.10 0.86
CA MET A 139 11.50 -1.27 0.39
C MET A 139 11.30 -0.69 -1.02
N ALA A 140 11.85 0.48 -1.31
CA ALA A 140 11.79 1.10 -2.64
C ALA A 140 12.44 0.21 -3.71
N LYS A 141 13.63 -0.32 -3.42
CA LYS A 141 14.31 -1.26 -4.33
C LYS A 141 13.50 -2.53 -4.55
N PHE A 142 12.85 -3.05 -3.50
CA PHE A 142 12.02 -4.23 -3.58
C PHE A 142 10.75 -3.98 -4.42
N LEU A 143 10.00 -2.95 -4.08
CA LEU A 143 8.74 -2.60 -4.73
C LEU A 143 8.95 -2.17 -6.19
N GLY A 144 10.10 -1.58 -6.50
CA GLY A 144 10.52 -1.28 -7.86
C GLY A 144 10.36 -2.47 -8.80
N LYS A 145 10.70 -3.69 -8.34
CA LYS A 145 10.61 -4.90 -9.16
C LYS A 145 9.22 -5.53 -9.24
N LEU A 146 8.31 -5.16 -8.33
CA LEU A 146 6.94 -5.68 -8.24
C LEU A 146 5.90 -4.79 -8.91
N ALA A 147 6.32 -3.64 -9.43
CA ALA A 147 5.44 -2.52 -9.72
C ALA A 147 4.47 -2.76 -10.88
N GLU A 148 4.87 -3.55 -11.88
CA GLU A 148 4.10 -3.72 -13.11
C GLU A 148 2.74 -4.40 -12.89
N PRO A 149 2.61 -5.59 -12.26
CA PRO A 149 1.32 -6.27 -12.18
C PRO A 149 0.41 -5.79 -11.04
N VAL A 150 0.94 -5.04 -10.07
CA VAL A 150 0.25 -4.69 -8.82
C VAL A 150 -0.77 -3.57 -9.04
N GLN A 151 -2.01 -3.83 -8.64
CA GLN A 151 -3.14 -2.89 -8.74
C GLN A 151 -3.53 -2.30 -7.39
N THR A 152 -3.32 -3.04 -6.30
CA THR A 152 -3.61 -2.60 -4.94
C THR A 152 -2.39 -2.80 -4.06
N MET A 153 -2.00 -1.74 -3.35
CA MET A 153 -0.95 -1.76 -2.35
C MET A 153 -1.51 -1.28 -1.01
N SER A 154 -1.30 -2.07 0.04
CA SER A 154 -1.65 -1.69 1.41
C SER A 154 -0.39 -1.72 2.28
N LEU A 155 -0.07 -0.59 2.91
CA LEU A 155 1.07 -0.37 3.77
C LEU A 155 0.55 -0.19 5.19
N ASN A 156 0.33 -1.29 5.89
CA ASN A 156 -0.04 -1.33 7.30
C ASN A 156 1.23 -1.38 8.17
N ILE A 157 2.20 -0.54 7.84
CA ILE A 157 3.49 -0.39 8.51
C ILE A 157 3.74 1.06 8.85
N SER A 158 4.50 1.36 9.90
CA SER A 158 4.96 2.73 10.13
C SER A 158 5.86 3.17 8.98
N ILE A 159 5.41 4.14 8.17
CA ILE A 159 6.17 4.71 7.06
C ILE A 159 5.93 6.22 7.02
N GLU A 160 7.00 7.00 6.94
CA GLU A 160 6.89 8.44 6.78
C GLU A 160 6.43 8.78 5.36
N ALA A 161 5.63 9.85 5.21
CA ALA A 161 5.12 10.26 3.90
C ALA A 161 6.26 10.60 2.91
N LYS A 162 7.33 11.26 3.39
CA LYS A 162 8.51 11.59 2.57
C LYS A 162 9.19 10.34 2.00
N ASP A 163 9.24 9.27 2.78
CA ASP A 163 9.85 8.00 2.39
C ASP A 163 9.00 7.29 1.34
N LEU A 164 7.68 7.32 1.51
CA LEU A 164 6.72 6.80 0.52
C LEU A 164 6.79 7.59 -0.81
N VAL A 165 6.88 8.92 -0.75
CA VAL A 165 7.07 9.77 -1.93
C VAL A 165 8.41 9.45 -2.62
N ALA A 166 9.50 9.38 -1.85
CA ALA A 166 10.82 9.05 -2.38
C ALA A 166 10.85 7.64 -3.02
N MET A 167 10.17 6.68 -2.40
CA MET A 167 10.02 5.31 -2.88
C MET A 167 9.31 5.25 -4.23
N VAL A 168 8.23 6.03 -4.40
CA VAL A 168 7.52 6.15 -5.69
C VAL A 168 8.40 6.85 -6.72
N ALA A 169 9.07 7.95 -6.35
CA ALA A 169 9.93 8.71 -7.26
C ALA A 169 11.16 7.92 -7.74
N ALA A 170 11.72 7.05 -6.87
CA ALA A 170 12.87 6.21 -7.21
C ALA A 170 12.52 5.04 -8.14
N ASN A 171 11.24 4.68 -8.25
CA ASN A 171 10.81 3.56 -9.06
C ASN A 171 10.78 3.91 -10.55
N LYS A 172 11.89 3.61 -11.25
CA LYS A 172 12.03 3.80 -12.69
C LYS A 172 11.08 2.95 -13.55
N GLN A 173 10.67 1.78 -13.06
CA GLN A 173 9.72 0.91 -13.79
C GLN A 173 8.28 1.43 -13.67
N GLY A 174 8.02 2.28 -12.67
CA GLY A 174 6.74 2.95 -12.45
C GLY A 174 5.65 2.01 -11.92
N PHE A 175 4.81 2.51 -11.02
CA PHE A 175 3.60 1.82 -10.57
C PHE A 175 2.43 2.13 -11.52
N HIS A 176 2.61 1.82 -12.80
CA HIS A 176 1.67 2.22 -13.84
C HIS A 176 0.31 1.56 -13.75
N ASN A 177 0.20 0.43 -13.03
CA ASN A 177 -1.07 -0.27 -12.84
C ASN A 177 -1.65 -0.09 -11.44
N LEU A 178 -0.96 0.62 -10.54
CA LEU A 178 -1.44 0.84 -9.19
C LEU A 178 -2.65 1.76 -9.19
N GLN A 179 -3.80 1.21 -8.79
CA GLN A 179 -5.08 1.91 -8.72
C GLN A 179 -5.46 2.30 -7.29
N ILE A 180 -5.03 1.52 -6.31
CA ILE A 180 -5.39 1.72 -4.90
C ILE A 180 -4.11 1.70 -4.07
N LEU A 181 -3.83 2.80 -3.37
CA LEU A 181 -2.78 2.89 -2.36
C LEU A 181 -3.42 3.13 -1.00
N LYS A 182 -3.14 2.25 -0.04
CA LYS A 182 -3.52 2.42 1.36
C LYS A 182 -2.25 2.56 2.20
N ALA A 183 -2.12 3.67 2.91
CA ALA A 183 -0.99 4.01 3.77
C ALA A 183 -1.50 4.85 4.95
N ARG A 184 -2.40 4.28 5.76
CA ARG A 184 -3.07 5.01 6.86
C ARG A 184 -2.13 5.49 7.94
N SER A 185 -1.04 4.78 8.17
CA SER A 185 0.03 5.18 9.09
C SER A 185 0.83 6.37 8.58
N ALA A 186 0.86 6.60 7.26
CA ALA A 186 1.57 7.72 6.66
C ALA A 186 0.76 9.01 6.85
N GLN A 187 1.32 9.92 7.65
CA GLN A 187 0.80 11.27 7.84
C GLN A 187 1.17 12.11 6.60
N MET A 188 0.28 12.20 5.63
CA MET A 188 0.53 12.88 4.35
C MET A 188 0.13 14.34 4.38
N SER A 189 1.02 15.21 3.90
CA SER A 189 0.68 16.57 3.55
C SER A 189 -0.05 16.66 2.21
N LEU A 190 -0.64 17.81 1.89
CA LEU A 190 -1.16 18.07 0.54
C LEU A 190 -0.05 17.95 -0.51
N PHE A 191 1.14 18.50 -0.24
CA PHE A 191 2.28 18.40 -1.14
C PHE A 191 2.70 16.95 -1.42
N ASP A 192 2.72 16.09 -0.40
CA ASP A 192 3.02 14.66 -0.56
C ASP A 192 2.00 13.98 -1.48
N MET A 193 0.71 14.27 -1.30
CA MET A 193 -0.35 13.73 -2.16
C MET A 193 -0.18 14.18 -3.62
N LEU A 194 0.15 15.45 -3.87
CA LEU A 194 0.41 15.96 -5.22
C LEU A 194 1.63 15.26 -5.86
N CYS A 195 2.69 15.04 -5.09
CA CYS A 195 3.88 14.31 -5.54
C CYS A 195 3.57 12.85 -5.87
N LEU A 196 2.78 12.17 -5.03
CA LEU A 196 2.34 10.80 -5.30
C LEU A 196 1.47 10.71 -6.55
N LEU A 197 0.50 11.60 -6.71
CA LEU A 197 -0.39 11.64 -7.87
C LEU A 197 0.34 11.93 -9.19
N LYS A 198 1.47 12.65 -9.11
CA LYS A 198 2.37 12.85 -10.25
C LYS A 198 3.16 11.57 -10.59
N GLY A 199 3.59 10.81 -9.58
CA GLY A 199 4.33 9.56 -9.76
C GLY A 199 3.46 8.33 -10.06
N LEU A 200 2.16 8.39 -9.75
CA LEU A 200 1.21 7.27 -9.83
C LEU A 200 0.06 7.60 -10.79
N PRO A 201 0.27 7.55 -12.11
CA PRO A 201 -0.67 8.09 -13.09
C PRO A 201 -2.03 7.36 -13.15
N SER A 202 -2.06 6.08 -12.77
CA SER A 202 -3.28 5.25 -12.79
C SER A 202 -3.99 5.18 -11.44
N LEU A 203 -3.48 5.91 -10.44
CA LEU A 203 -4.02 5.86 -9.09
C LEU A 203 -5.44 6.43 -9.08
N ALA A 204 -6.38 5.62 -8.63
CA ALA A 204 -7.79 5.98 -8.50
C ALA A 204 -8.17 6.30 -7.07
N THR A 205 -7.53 5.65 -6.09
CA THR A 205 -7.83 5.79 -4.66
C THR A 205 -6.56 5.91 -3.83
N ILE A 206 -6.54 6.89 -2.92
CA ILE A 206 -5.57 7.00 -1.83
C ILE A 206 -6.33 6.87 -0.51
N ASP A 207 -5.83 6.05 0.40
CA ASP A 207 -6.30 5.92 1.77
C ASP A 207 -5.14 6.24 2.72
N CYS A 208 -5.13 7.41 3.33
CA CYS A 208 -4.01 7.92 4.13
C CYS A 208 -4.47 8.79 5.30
N SER A 209 -3.58 8.98 6.28
CA SER A 209 -3.76 10.01 7.30
C SER A 209 -3.33 11.37 6.78
N VAL A 210 -3.88 12.44 7.35
CA VAL A 210 -3.64 13.82 6.90
C VAL A 210 -2.88 14.61 7.96
N ALA A 211 -1.81 15.26 7.54
CA ALA A 211 -0.98 16.11 8.40
C ALA A 211 -1.26 17.62 8.18
N ASP A 212 -0.46 18.25 7.33
CA ASP A 212 -0.44 19.68 7.04
C ASP A 212 -0.40 19.94 5.52
N MET A 213 -0.11 21.19 5.12
CA MET A 213 -0.10 21.55 3.71
C MET A 213 1.19 21.12 3.01
N GLY A 214 2.25 20.89 3.77
CA GLY A 214 3.61 20.70 3.32
C GLY A 214 4.39 22.02 3.31
N SER A 215 5.65 21.98 3.74
CA SER A 215 6.52 23.15 3.86
C SER A 215 6.69 23.94 2.54
N GLU A 216 6.55 23.24 1.43
CA GLU A 216 6.62 23.74 0.06
C GLU A 216 5.40 24.57 -0.33
N LEU A 217 4.29 24.48 0.42
CA LEU A 217 3.08 25.25 0.18
C LEU A 217 2.81 26.27 1.31
N ASP A 218 3.37 26.07 2.50
CA ASP A 218 3.14 26.92 3.67
C ASP A 218 3.57 28.39 3.50
N HIS A 219 4.53 28.66 2.61
CA HIS A 219 5.00 30.02 2.33
C HIS A 219 4.12 30.79 1.33
N ILE A 220 3.10 30.14 0.77
CA ILE A 220 2.23 30.72 -0.25
C ILE A 220 1.03 31.38 0.43
N ALA A 221 0.80 32.65 0.15
CA ALA A 221 -0.35 33.37 0.67
C ALA A 221 -1.66 32.62 0.31
N PRO A 222 -2.61 32.44 1.25
CA PRO A 222 -3.81 31.63 1.04
C PRO A 222 -4.62 32.01 -0.21
N GLU A 223 -4.67 33.29 -0.55
CA GLU A 223 -5.37 33.82 -1.73
C GLU A 223 -4.67 33.48 -3.06
N LYS A 224 -3.37 33.18 -3.05
CA LYS A 224 -2.57 32.79 -4.23
C LYS A 224 -2.42 31.29 -4.38
N LEU A 225 -2.69 30.54 -3.31
CA LEU A 225 -2.51 29.09 -3.28
C LEU A 225 -3.26 28.34 -4.40
N PRO A 226 -4.54 28.65 -4.73
CA PRO A 226 -5.25 27.93 -5.78
C PRO A 226 -4.59 28.08 -7.16
N ASP A 227 -4.22 29.32 -7.52
CA ASP A 227 -3.53 29.60 -8.78
C ASP A 227 -2.15 28.95 -8.83
N TYR A 228 -1.40 28.98 -7.73
CA TYR A 228 -0.11 28.30 -7.66
C TYR A 228 -0.24 26.78 -7.87
N VAL A 229 -1.16 26.13 -7.16
CA VAL A 229 -1.36 24.68 -7.25
C VAL A 229 -1.78 24.30 -8.67
N VAL A 230 -2.72 25.03 -9.28
CA VAL A 230 -3.12 24.78 -10.66
C VAL A 230 -1.96 25.00 -11.63
N SER A 231 -1.18 26.08 -11.51
CA SER A 231 -0.06 26.35 -12.42
C SER A 231 1.05 25.28 -12.35
N ASN A 232 1.29 24.68 -11.19
CA ASN A 232 2.39 23.72 -11.01
C ASN A 232 1.97 22.26 -11.13
N TYR A 233 0.68 21.95 -10.89
CA TYR A 233 0.18 20.57 -10.80
C TYR A 233 -1.02 20.31 -11.70
N ASN A 234 -1.28 21.15 -12.71
CA ASN A 234 -2.43 20.96 -13.60
C ASN A 234 -2.48 19.55 -14.21
N ASN A 235 -3.66 18.92 -14.20
CA ASN A 235 -3.96 17.66 -14.86
C ASN A 235 -3.09 16.47 -14.40
N ILE A 236 -2.70 16.45 -13.13
CA ILE A 236 -2.11 15.26 -12.49
C ILE A 236 -3.21 14.25 -12.10
N GLY A 237 -2.82 13.00 -11.83
CA GLY A 237 -3.77 11.98 -11.33
C GLY A 237 -4.98 11.80 -12.25
N LYS A 238 -4.76 11.52 -13.55
CA LYS A 238 -5.82 11.42 -14.57
C LYS A 238 -6.94 10.41 -14.23
N HIS A 239 -6.66 9.47 -13.34
CA HIS A 239 -7.59 8.45 -12.87
C HIS A 239 -8.05 8.64 -11.43
N PHE A 240 -7.50 9.64 -10.73
CA PHE A 240 -7.75 9.84 -9.31
C PHE A 240 -9.18 10.30 -9.06
N GLN A 241 -9.89 9.56 -8.21
CA GLN A 241 -11.31 9.73 -7.96
C GLN A 241 -11.62 9.93 -6.49
N THR A 242 -11.00 9.11 -5.63
CA THR A 242 -11.38 8.99 -4.22
C THR A 242 -10.18 9.21 -3.31
N TRP A 243 -10.34 10.10 -2.34
CA TRP A 243 -9.47 10.21 -1.19
C TRP A 243 -10.19 9.71 0.06
N ARG A 244 -9.63 8.70 0.72
CA ARG A 244 -10.07 8.25 2.04
C ARG A 244 -9.12 8.82 3.07
N ALA A 245 -9.63 9.76 3.85
CA ALA A 245 -8.85 10.49 4.83
C ALA A 245 -9.13 9.94 6.23
N ASP A 246 -8.08 9.37 6.84
CA ASP A 246 -8.07 8.97 8.24
C ASP A 246 -7.53 10.11 9.12
N PHE A 247 -8.05 10.24 10.33
CA PHE A 247 -7.64 11.30 11.25
C PHE A 247 -7.50 10.76 12.67
N SER A 248 -6.38 11.14 13.28
CA SER A 248 -6.30 11.15 14.74
C SER A 248 -7.26 12.22 15.30
N ARG A 249 -7.87 11.92 16.45
CA ARG A 249 -8.83 12.81 17.11
C ARG A 249 -8.21 14.21 17.32
N GLY A 250 -8.84 15.25 16.79
CA GLY A 250 -8.45 16.66 17.02
C GLY A 250 -8.00 17.44 15.78
N SER A 251 -8.04 16.85 14.60
CA SER A 251 -7.69 17.51 13.35
C SER A 251 -8.74 18.51 12.85
N ASN A 252 -8.26 19.50 12.08
CA ASN A 252 -9.06 20.60 11.60
C ASN A 252 -9.75 20.25 10.26
N TYR A 253 -11.03 19.87 10.29
CA TYR A 253 -11.83 19.53 9.09
C TYR A 253 -11.78 20.59 7.99
N SER A 254 -11.63 21.87 8.35
CA SER A 254 -11.51 22.94 7.35
C SER A 254 -10.29 22.74 6.42
N ARG A 255 -9.20 22.13 6.91
CA ARG A 255 -8.04 21.77 6.09
C ARG A 255 -8.38 20.71 5.06
N MET A 256 -9.15 19.68 5.44
CA MET A 256 -9.60 18.66 4.50
C MET A 256 -10.39 19.29 3.37
N THR A 257 -11.31 20.19 3.70
CA THR A 257 -12.12 20.89 2.70
C THR A 257 -11.21 21.65 1.74
N VAL A 258 -10.22 22.39 2.26
CA VAL A 258 -9.23 23.09 1.42
C VAL A 258 -8.46 22.13 0.53
N TYR A 259 -7.95 21.01 1.05
CA TYR A 259 -7.19 20.04 0.26
C TYR A 259 -8.06 19.38 -0.80
N SER A 260 -9.31 19.04 -0.46
CA SER A 260 -10.29 18.48 -1.39
C SER A 260 -10.58 19.44 -2.54
N MET A 261 -10.74 20.74 -2.23
CA MET A 261 -10.93 21.77 -3.25
C MET A 261 -9.70 21.89 -4.16
N LEU A 262 -8.50 21.95 -3.59
CA LEU A 262 -7.26 22.05 -4.37
C LEU A 262 -7.04 20.81 -5.24
N LEU A 263 -7.28 19.60 -4.72
CA LEU A 263 -7.25 18.35 -5.48
C LEU A 263 -8.27 18.34 -6.61
N ALA A 264 -9.50 18.82 -6.39
CA ALA A 264 -10.53 18.91 -7.43
C ALA A 264 -10.13 19.84 -8.59
N MET A 265 -9.29 20.84 -8.34
CA MET A 265 -8.81 21.76 -9.38
C MET A 265 -7.75 21.14 -10.28
N VAL A 266 -6.94 20.22 -9.75
CA VAL A 266 -5.82 19.62 -10.47
C VAL A 266 -6.08 18.21 -10.97
N CYS A 267 -7.03 17.49 -10.36
CA CYS A 267 -7.42 16.14 -10.71
C CYS A 267 -8.85 16.12 -11.26
N LEU A 268 -9.00 16.14 -12.59
CA LEU A 268 -10.31 16.28 -13.27
C LEU A 268 -11.35 15.20 -12.95
N LYS A 269 -10.90 14.01 -12.53
CA LYS A 269 -11.75 12.88 -12.14
C LYS A 269 -11.96 12.79 -10.63
N PHE A 270 -11.40 13.69 -9.84
CA PHE A 270 -11.60 13.69 -8.41
C PHE A 270 -13.05 14.04 -8.09
N THR A 271 -13.69 13.21 -7.28
CA THR A 271 -15.14 13.27 -7.06
C THR A 271 -15.55 13.04 -5.62
N LYS A 272 -14.69 12.40 -4.80
CA LYS A 272 -15.11 11.94 -3.49
C LYS A 272 -14.02 12.06 -2.43
N VAL A 273 -14.43 12.54 -1.27
CA VAL A 273 -13.67 12.43 -0.02
C VAL A 273 -14.47 11.63 0.98
N GLU A 274 -13.86 10.56 1.48
CA GLU A 274 -14.44 9.71 2.52
C GLU A 274 -13.67 9.95 3.81
N SER A 275 -14.38 10.37 4.86
CA SER A 275 -13.81 10.42 6.21
C SER A 275 -14.88 10.03 7.22
N PRO A 276 -14.58 9.12 8.16
CA PRO A 276 -15.56 8.65 9.15
C PRO A 276 -16.03 9.76 10.09
N HIS A 277 -15.34 10.90 10.13
CA HIS A 277 -15.60 11.97 11.08
C HIS A 277 -16.11 13.27 10.44
N MET A 278 -16.11 13.36 9.11
CA MET A 278 -16.55 14.56 8.40
C MET A 278 -18.03 14.46 8.02
N GLY A 279 -18.84 15.38 8.53
CA GLY A 279 -20.23 15.53 8.11
C GLY A 279 -20.32 16.05 6.67
N VAL A 280 -21.13 15.41 5.83
CA VAL A 280 -21.36 15.85 4.44
C VAL A 280 -21.88 17.29 4.40
N SER A 281 -22.79 17.67 5.30
CA SER A 281 -23.36 19.02 5.36
C SER A 281 -22.31 20.09 5.67
N SER A 282 -21.43 19.86 6.65
CA SER A 282 -20.36 20.81 7.00
C SER A 282 -19.34 20.95 5.87
N PHE A 283 -18.99 19.84 5.21
CA PHE A 283 -18.11 19.85 4.05
C PHE A 283 -18.70 20.68 2.89
N CYS A 284 -19.99 20.48 2.58
CA CYS A 284 -20.67 21.25 1.53
C CYS A 284 -20.80 22.74 1.87
N GLU A 285 -21.04 23.07 3.15
CA GLU A 285 -21.12 24.45 3.62
C GLU A 285 -19.78 25.18 3.48
N ASP A 286 -18.69 24.53 3.86
CA ASP A 286 -17.33 25.08 3.74
C ASP A 286 -16.95 25.37 2.29
N ILE A 287 -17.22 24.44 1.36
CA ILE A 287 -16.99 24.68 -0.08
C ILE A 287 -17.85 25.84 -0.58
N SER A 288 -19.13 25.89 -0.17
CA SER A 288 -20.04 26.98 -0.56
C SER A 288 -19.55 28.33 -0.05
N LYS A 289 -19.00 28.38 1.17
CA LYS A 289 -18.40 29.58 1.76
C LYS A 289 -17.13 30.00 0.99
N ALA A 290 -16.28 29.05 0.61
CA ALA A 290 -15.08 29.29 -0.18
C ALA A 290 -15.41 29.82 -1.60
N LEU A 291 -16.50 29.35 -2.22
CA LEU A 291 -16.98 29.89 -3.49
C LEU A 291 -17.48 31.33 -3.38
N ARG A 292 -18.12 31.69 -2.27
CA ARG A 292 -18.60 33.06 -2.00
C ARG A 292 -17.49 34.05 -1.66
N SER A 293 -16.36 33.60 -1.12
CA SER A 293 -15.24 34.48 -0.74
C SER A 293 -14.41 35.00 -1.92
N GLY A 294 -14.66 34.50 -3.15
CA GLY A 294 -14.02 34.98 -4.37
C GLY A 294 -12.67 34.31 -4.70
N ALA A 295 -11.91 33.86 -3.70
CA ALA A 295 -10.59 33.23 -3.89
C ALA A 295 -10.62 31.99 -4.81
N PHE A 296 -11.77 31.31 -4.89
CA PHE A 296 -11.96 30.09 -5.68
C PHE A 296 -12.90 30.29 -6.88
N HIS A 297 -13.32 31.52 -7.17
CA HIS A 297 -14.36 31.79 -8.17
C HIS A 297 -13.97 31.30 -9.58
N LYS A 298 -12.70 31.48 -9.96
CA LYS A 298 -12.12 30.98 -11.23
C LYS A 298 -12.26 29.47 -11.41
N TYR A 299 -12.42 28.73 -10.30
CA TYR A 299 -12.47 27.27 -10.26
C TYR A 299 -13.87 26.74 -9.91
N ALA A 300 -14.90 27.59 -9.95
CA ALA A 300 -16.26 27.24 -9.53
C ALA A 300 -16.82 25.99 -10.22
N LEU A 301 -16.52 25.78 -11.51
CA LEU A 301 -16.96 24.59 -12.24
C LEU A 301 -16.48 23.28 -11.58
N HIS A 302 -15.20 23.21 -11.21
CA HIS A 302 -14.62 22.02 -10.56
C HIS A 302 -15.21 21.79 -9.18
N LEU A 303 -15.41 22.87 -8.43
CA LEU A 303 -15.94 22.82 -7.06
C LEU A 303 -17.44 22.50 -7.01
N ASN A 304 -18.23 22.99 -7.96
CA ASN A 304 -19.64 22.64 -8.07
C ASN A 304 -19.82 21.14 -8.37
N LYS A 305 -18.97 20.57 -9.23
CA LYS A 305 -18.97 19.12 -9.47
C LYS A 305 -18.66 18.33 -8.19
N LEU A 306 -17.70 18.77 -7.39
CA LEU A 306 -17.39 18.15 -6.09
C LEU A 306 -18.58 18.25 -5.12
N LEU A 307 -19.26 19.40 -5.07
CA LEU A 307 -20.46 19.62 -4.27
C LEU A 307 -21.64 18.73 -4.69
N GLU A 308 -21.87 18.58 -5.99
CA GLU A 308 -22.95 17.74 -6.53
C GLU A 308 -22.76 16.27 -6.17
N LEU A 309 -21.52 15.79 -6.19
CA LEU A 309 -21.19 14.38 -5.91
C LEU A 309 -21.05 14.06 -4.42
N ALA A 310 -20.96 15.09 -3.57
CA ALA A 310 -20.95 14.93 -2.13
C ALA A 310 -22.36 14.74 -1.53
N LYS A 311 -23.40 15.22 -2.22
CA LYS A 311 -24.82 15.13 -1.80
C LYS A 311 -25.41 13.76 -2.13
#